data_AF-A0A432MJ65-F1
#
_entry.id   AF-A0A432MJ65-F1
#
_cell.length_a   1.000
_cell.length_b   1.000
_cell.length_c   1.000
_cell.angle_alpha   90.00
_cell.angle_beta   90.00
_cell.angle_gamma   90.00
#
_symmetry.space_group_name_H-M   'P 1'
#
loop_
_entity.id
_entity.type
_entity.pdbx_description
1 polymer ?
#
loop_
_entity_poly.entity_id
_entity_poly.type
_entity_poly.pdbx_seq_one_letter_code
_entity_poly.pdbx_strand_id
1 'polypeptide(L)'
;MPDDLGEQPEETGSPAGEVSARVGIKVGGAEVAFTLSVPSGTVGPEVLLPIARGLEEIAERVAEEAVERSGKAISCAKGCGACCRQLVPISPLEAHQLRELVASLPKPRRSEVRDRFTEAIRRLGEAGLLEAMRDPGAVPVADCKRFALDYFD
;
A
#
# COMPACT_ATOMS: atom_id res chain seq x y z
N MET A 1 -17.21 -31.91 25.65
CA MET A 1 -17.17 -32.46 24.29
C MET A 1 -15.99 -31.82 23.59
N PRO A 2 -15.01 -32.59 23.10
CA PRO A 2 -13.95 -32.05 22.27
C PRO A 2 -14.52 -31.85 20.87
N ASP A 3 -14.55 -30.60 20.41
CA ASP A 3 -14.82 -30.28 19.01
C ASP A 3 -13.53 -30.55 18.22
N ASP A 4 -13.68 -31.53 17.35
CA ASP A 4 -12.75 -32.06 16.37
C ASP A 4 -12.48 -30.97 15.30
N LEU A 5 -11.42 -30.19 15.48
CA LEU A 5 -10.89 -29.34 14.41
C LEU A 5 -10.14 -30.25 13.43
N GLY A 6 -10.92 -30.88 12.56
CA GLY A 6 -10.40 -31.68 11.46
C GLY A 6 -9.37 -30.89 10.65
N GLU A 7 -8.18 -31.49 10.53
CA GLU A 7 -7.16 -31.12 9.55
C GLU A 7 -7.82 -31.03 8.17
N GLN A 8 -7.86 -29.81 7.63
CA GLN A 8 -8.20 -29.62 6.23
C GLN A 8 -6.99 -30.03 5.39
N PRO A 9 -7.18 -30.85 4.34
CA PRO A 9 -6.08 -31.28 3.49
C PRO A 9 -5.47 -30.08 2.77
N GLU A 10 -4.14 -29.99 2.82
CA GLU A 10 -3.33 -29.08 2.00
C GLU A 10 -3.57 -29.42 0.52
N GLU A 11 -4.50 -28.72 -0.13
CA GLU A 11 -4.63 -28.76 -1.58
C GLU A 11 -3.43 -28.04 -2.19
N THR A 12 -2.53 -28.86 -2.70
CA THR A 12 -1.42 -28.45 -3.56
C THR A 12 -1.98 -27.78 -4.82
N GLY A 13 -1.94 -26.45 -4.83
CA GLY A 13 -2.42 -25.62 -5.93
C GLY A 13 -1.77 -26.02 -7.26
N SER A 14 -2.60 -26.47 -8.20
CA SER A 14 -2.28 -26.59 -9.63
C SER A 14 -1.79 -25.24 -10.18
N PRO A 15 -0.91 -25.18 -11.21
CA PRO A 15 -0.48 -23.90 -11.75
C PRO A 15 -1.71 -23.17 -12.32
N ALA A 16 -2.16 -22.12 -11.64
CA ALA A 16 -3.22 -21.26 -12.11
C ALA A 16 -2.80 -20.69 -13.46
N GLY A 17 -3.57 -20.97 -14.52
CA GLY A 17 -3.41 -20.28 -15.79
C GLY A 17 -3.74 -18.79 -15.63
N GLU A 18 -3.54 -17.99 -16.68
CA GLU A 18 -4.00 -16.60 -16.70
C GLU A 18 -5.23 -16.47 -17.59
N VAL A 19 -6.19 -15.64 -17.17
CA VAL A 19 -7.27 -15.15 -18.02
C VAL A 19 -7.03 -13.68 -18.29
N SER A 20 -7.06 -13.30 -19.57
CA SER A 20 -6.97 -11.89 -19.97
C SER A 20 -8.31 -11.36 -20.43
N ALA A 21 -8.62 -10.12 -20.04
CA ALA A 21 -9.79 -9.39 -20.50
C ALA A 21 -9.41 -7.96 -20.89
N ARG A 22 -10.09 -7.42 -21.91
CA ARG A 22 -10.05 -6.00 -22.19
C ARG A 22 -11.05 -5.29 -21.28
N VAL A 23 -10.55 -4.35 -20.49
CA VAL A 23 -11.32 -3.61 -19.50
C VAL A 23 -11.35 -2.14 -19.92
N GLY A 24 -12.53 -1.53 -19.85
CA GLY A 24 -12.73 -0.09 -20.00
C GLY A 24 -13.25 0.49 -18.70
N ILE A 25 -12.58 1.52 -18.17
CA ILE A 25 -12.98 2.24 -16.96
C ILE A 25 -13.00 3.75 -17.18
N LYS A 26 -13.71 4.47 -16.31
CA LYS A 26 -13.66 5.93 -16.24
C LYS A 26 -12.81 6.36 -15.05
N VAL A 27 -11.78 7.15 -15.30
CA VAL A 27 -10.87 7.68 -14.27
C VAL A 27 -10.72 9.17 -14.50
N GLY A 28 -10.98 10.00 -13.48
CA GLY A 28 -10.85 11.46 -13.60
C GLY A 28 -11.67 12.09 -14.74
N GLY A 29 -12.76 11.45 -15.17
CA GLY A 29 -13.56 11.85 -16.34
C GLY A 29 -13.02 11.40 -17.69
N ALA A 30 -11.81 10.82 -17.76
CA ALA A 30 -11.26 10.20 -18.96
C ALA A 30 -11.71 8.72 -19.06
N GLU A 31 -11.93 8.26 -20.29
CA GLU A 31 -12.13 6.83 -20.57
C GLU A 31 -10.77 6.17 -20.83
N VAL A 32 -10.46 5.13 -20.06
CA VAL A 32 -9.21 4.37 -20.18
C VAL A 32 -9.56 2.92 -20.50
N ALA A 33 -8.92 2.36 -21.53
CA ALA A 33 -9.04 0.96 -21.88
C ALA A 33 -7.67 0.28 -21.82
N PHE A 34 -7.60 -0.88 -21.17
CA PHE A 34 -6.39 -1.68 -21.04
C PHE A 34 -6.74 -3.18 -21.09
N THR A 35 -5.74 -4.02 -21.30
CA THR A 35 -5.87 -5.46 -21.14
C THR A 35 -5.35 -5.83 -19.75
N LEU A 36 -6.15 -6.57 -19.00
CA LEU A 36 -5.81 -7.06 -17.68
C LEU A 36 -5.72 -8.58 -17.71
N SER A 37 -4.60 -9.14 -17.29
CA SER A 37 -4.45 -10.56 -17.00
C SER A 37 -4.59 -10.80 -15.51
N VAL A 38 -5.39 -11.79 -15.13
CA VAL A 38 -5.55 -12.25 -13.74
C VAL A 38 -5.36 -13.76 -13.67
N PRO A 39 -4.90 -14.30 -12.54
CA PRO A 39 -4.87 -15.75 -12.33
C PRO A 39 -6.28 -16.36 -12.45
N SER A 40 -6.37 -17.50 -13.12
CA SER A 40 -7.61 -18.23 -13.39
C SER A 40 -8.03 -19.18 -12.25
N GLY A 41 -7.12 -19.41 -11.29
CA GLY A 41 -7.32 -20.27 -10.13
C GLY A 41 -7.21 -19.50 -8.82
N THR A 42 -7.42 -20.20 -7.71
CA THR A 42 -7.25 -19.65 -6.37
C THR A 42 -5.79 -19.29 -6.14
N VAL A 43 -5.54 -18.03 -5.82
CA VAL A 43 -4.22 -17.50 -5.49
C VAL A 43 -4.29 -16.68 -4.21
N GLY A 44 -3.17 -16.53 -3.54
CA GLY A 44 -3.06 -15.57 -2.44
C GLY A 44 -3.27 -14.13 -2.93
N PRO A 45 -3.83 -13.24 -2.09
CA PRO A 45 -4.14 -11.85 -2.46
C PRO A 45 -2.89 -11.06 -2.94
N GLU A 46 -1.69 -11.45 -2.52
CA GLU A 46 -0.42 -10.85 -2.91
C GLU A 46 -0.15 -10.91 -4.42
N VAL A 47 -0.73 -11.90 -5.10
CA VAL A 47 -0.61 -12.05 -6.56
C VAL A 47 -1.38 -10.94 -7.29
N LEU A 48 -2.39 -10.35 -6.65
CA LEU A 48 -3.18 -9.26 -7.22
C LEU A 48 -2.57 -7.88 -6.98
N LEU A 49 -1.58 -7.75 -6.09
CA LEU A 49 -1.00 -6.45 -5.76
C LEU A 49 -0.33 -5.74 -6.95
N PRO A 50 0.40 -6.40 -7.86
CA PRO A 50 0.92 -5.76 -9.07
C PRO A 50 -0.18 -5.20 -9.97
N ILE A 51 -1.33 -5.89 -10.04
CA ILE A 51 -2.50 -5.42 -10.80
C ILE A 51 -3.06 -4.14 -10.18
N ALA A 52 -3.24 -4.13 -8.85
CA ALA A 52 -3.73 -2.96 -8.14
C ALA A 52 -2.82 -1.73 -8.34
N ARG A 53 -1.49 -1.93 -8.30
CA ARG A 53 -0.50 -0.86 -8.61
C ARG A 53 -0.63 -0.35 -10.04
N GLY A 54 -0.77 -1.24 -11.02
CA GLY A 54 -0.97 -0.81 -12.41
C GLY A 54 -2.24 0.04 -12.61
N LEU A 55 -3.29 -0.22 -11.84
CA LEU A 55 -4.50 0.61 -11.84
C LEU A 55 -4.28 1.99 -11.19
N GLU A 56 -3.51 2.05 -10.10
CA GLU A 56 -3.07 3.31 -9.48
C GLU A 56 -2.24 4.15 -10.46
N GLU A 57 -1.24 3.55 -11.11
CA GLU A 57 -0.38 4.22 -12.10
C GLU A 57 -1.20 4.81 -13.27
N ILE A 58 -2.28 4.11 -13.69
CA ILE A 58 -3.22 4.64 -14.68
C ILE A 58 -3.91 5.90 -14.16
N ALA A 59 -4.37 5.88 -12.90
CA ALA A 59 -5.06 7.03 -12.32
C ALA A 59 -4.14 8.21 -12.10
N GLU A 60 -2.90 7.97 -11.65
CA GLU A 60 -1.85 8.98 -11.54
C GLU A 60 -1.60 9.63 -12.90
N ARG A 61 -1.31 8.85 -13.94
CA ARG A 61 -1.07 9.38 -15.29
C ARG A 61 -2.24 10.23 -15.81
N VAL A 62 -3.48 9.78 -15.63
CA VAL A 62 -4.66 10.56 -16.04
C VAL A 62 -4.73 11.90 -15.29
N ALA A 63 -4.40 11.91 -14.00
CA ALA A 63 -4.37 13.13 -13.21
C ALA A 63 -3.23 14.07 -13.66
N GLU A 64 -2.04 13.54 -13.92
CA GLU A 64 -0.89 14.29 -14.42
C GLU A 64 -1.20 14.98 -15.76
N GLU A 65 -1.72 14.22 -16.72
CA GLU A 65 -2.13 14.73 -18.03
C GLU A 65 -3.22 15.81 -17.91
N ALA A 66 -4.12 15.70 -16.93
CA ALA A 66 -5.15 16.71 -16.69
C ALA A 66 -4.56 18.02 -16.17
N VAL A 67 -3.55 17.95 -15.29
CA VAL A 67 -2.83 19.13 -14.79
C VAL A 67 -2.09 19.82 -15.95
N GLU A 68 -1.36 19.06 -16.76
CA GLU A 68 -0.63 19.59 -17.91
C GLU A 68 -1.56 20.25 -18.94
N ARG A 69 -2.68 19.58 -19.28
CA ARG A 69 -3.70 20.14 -20.19
C ARG A 69 -4.32 21.44 -19.68
N SER A 70 -4.32 21.66 -18.38
CA SER A 70 -4.80 22.91 -17.77
C SER A 70 -3.75 24.04 -17.77
N GLY A 71 -2.57 23.81 -18.37
CA GLY A 71 -1.46 24.77 -18.39
C GLY A 71 -0.78 24.93 -17.02
N LYS A 72 -1.02 24.00 -16.09
CA LYS A 72 -0.40 23.99 -14.76
C LYS A 72 0.77 23.01 -14.75
N ALA A 73 1.67 23.19 -13.79
CA ALA A 73 2.79 22.29 -13.55
C ALA A 73 2.60 21.55 -12.22
N ILE A 74 3.03 20.30 -12.19
CA ILE A 74 3.08 19.49 -10.96
C ILE A 74 4.29 19.97 -10.15
N SER A 75 4.04 20.43 -8.93
CA SER A 75 5.10 20.90 -8.02
C SER A 75 5.71 19.79 -7.15
N CYS A 76 5.32 18.52 -7.39
CA CYS A 76 5.79 17.40 -6.60
C CYS A 76 7.29 17.19 -6.79
N ALA A 77 8.01 17.19 -5.68
CA ALA A 77 9.42 16.90 -5.60
C ALA A 77 9.70 16.30 -4.22
N LYS A 78 10.84 15.61 -4.06
CA LYS A 78 11.25 15.09 -2.76
C LYS A 78 11.22 16.22 -1.72
N GLY A 79 10.37 16.08 -0.71
CA GLY A 79 10.23 17.07 0.36
C GLY A 79 9.16 18.15 0.12
N CYS A 80 8.32 18.06 -0.92
CA CYS A 80 7.27 19.04 -1.22
C CYS A 80 6.15 19.14 -0.15
N GLY A 81 6.16 18.28 0.86
CA GLY A 81 5.18 18.28 1.97
C GLY A 81 3.80 17.73 1.63
N ALA A 82 3.47 17.58 0.34
CA ALA A 82 2.16 17.07 -0.11
C ALA A 82 1.96 15.57 0.15
N CYS A 83 3.03 14.77 0.19
CA CYS A 83 3.01 13.37 0.61
C CYS A 83 4.23 13.03 1.49
N CYS A 84 5.38 13.69 1.27
CA CYS A 84 6.62 13.42 2.00
C CYS A 84 6.60 13.77 3.50
N ARG A 85 5.57 14.50 3.97
CA ARG A 85 5.37 14.86 5.38
C ARG A 85 3.95 14.45 5.82
N GLN A 86 3.55 13.24 5.47
CA GLN A 86 2.25 12.65 5.83
C GLN A 86 2.43 11.21 6.29
N LEU A 87 1.54 10.73 7.15
CA LEU A 87 1.40 9.31 7.41
C LEU A 87 0.76 8.65 6.18
N VAL A 88 1.46 7.69 5.58
CA VAL A 88 0.97 6.92 4.44
C VAL A 88 0.34 5.64 4.98
N PRO A 89 -1.00 5.48 4.93
CA PRO A 89 -1.62 4.23 5.32
C PRO A 89 -1.21 3.15 4.32
N ILE A 90 -0.84 1.99 4.85
CA ILE A 90 -0.60 0.79 4.07
C ILE A 90 -1.59 -0.28 4.51
N SER A 91 -2.10 -1.04 3.56
CA SER A 91 -2.94 -2.21 3.82
C SER A 91 -2.13 -3.31 4.51
N PRO A 92 -2.79 -4.25 5.21
CA PRO A 92 -2.12 -5.44 5.72
C PRO A 92 -1.33 -6.18 4.64
N LEU A 93 -1.89 -6.30 3.43
CA LEU A 93 -1.23 -6.98 2.31
C LEU A 93 0.10 -6.32 1.93
N GLU A 94 0.11 -5.00 1.83
CA GLU A 94 1.33 -4.22 1.56
C GLU A 94 2.34 -4.35 2.70
N ALA A 95 1.88 -4.37 3.96
CA ALA A 95 2.75 -4.58 5.11
C ALA A 95 3.43 -5.97 5.08
N HIS A 96 2.69 -7.02 4.70
CA HIS A 96 3.25 -8.36 4.50
C HIS A 96 4.30 -8.35 3.38
N GLN A 97 4.02 -7.72 2.24
CA GLN A 97 4.98 -7.63 1.15
C GLN A 97 6.23 -6.80 1.52
N LEU A 98 6.07 -5.69 2.23
CA LEU A 98 7.17 -4.87 2.70
C LEU A 98 8.07 -5.64 3.68
N ARG A 99 7.49 -6.49 4.54
CA ARG A 99 8.26 -7.37 5.41
C ARG A 99 9.15 -8.31 4.61
N GLU A 100 8.60 -8.97 3.59
CA GLU A 100 9.36 -9.88 2.72
C GLU A 100 10.44 -9.14 1.92
N LEU A 101 10.11 -7.96 1.39
CA LEU A 101 11.08 -7.08 0.74
C LEU A 101 12.25 -6.77 1.68
N VAL A 102 11.96 -6.28 2.89
CA VAL A 102 13.00 -5.97 3.89
C VAL A 102 13.81 -7.21 4.26
N ALA A 103 13.19 -8.39 4.38
CA ALA A 103 13.88 -9.64 4.66
C ALA A 103 14.89 -10.01 3.56
N SER A 104 14.53 -9.81 2.29
CA SER A 104 15.36 -10.11 1.12
C SER A 104 16.56 -9.17 0.91
N LEU A 105 16.58 -7.99 1.55
CA LEU A 105 17.68 -7.02 1.39
C LEU A 105 19.03 -7.57 1.89
N PRO A 106 20.17 -7.20 1.27
CA PRO A 106 21.50 -7.54 1.79
C PRO A 106 21.71 -7.07 3.23
N LYS A 107 22.48 -7.82 4.02
CA LYS A 107 22.61 -7.62 5.49
C LYS A 107 22.89 -6.16 5.91
N PRO A 108 23.85 -5.43 5.30
CA PRO A 108 24.09 -4.04 5.71
C PRO A 108 22.84 -3.17 5.55
N ARG A 109 22.16 -3.29 4.41
CA ARG A 109 20.94 -2.50 4.12
C ARG A 109 19.76 -2.94 4.98
N ARG A 110 19.57 -4.24 5.19
CA ARG A 110 18.50 -4.78 6.02
C ARG A 110 18.61 -4.34 7.47
N SER A 111 19.82 -4.35 8.03
CA SER A 111 20.08 -3.85 9.38
C SER A 111 19.73 -2.36 9.49
N GLU A 112 20.24 -1.53 8.58
CA GLU A 112 19.94 -0.09 8.55
C GLU A 112 18.42 0.18 8.52
N VAL A 113 17.67 -0.52 7.66
CA VAL A 113 16.22 -0.34 7.56
C VAL A 113 15.51 -0.74 8.86
N ARG A 114 15.90 -1.87 9.47
CA ARG A 114 15.31 -2.33 10.73
C ARG A 114 15.62 -1.37 11.88
N ASP A 115 16.84 -0.88 11.97
CA ASP A 115 17.24 0.09 13.00
C ASP A 115 16.43 1.38 12.88
N ARG A 116 16.14 1.83 11.65
CA ARG A 116 15.27 2.98 11.40
C ARG A 116 13.83 2.75 11.83
N PHE A 117 13.27 1.54 11.66
CA PHE A 117 11.94 1.21 12.19
C PHE A 117 11.94 1.22 13.73
N THR A 118 12.95 0.63 14.36
CA THR A 118 13.11 0.65 15.82
C THR A 118 13.17 2.08 16.37
N GLU A 119 13.98 2.93 15.74
CA GLU A 119 14.12 4.34 16.12
C GLU A 119 12.81 5.12 15.90
N ALA A 120 12.09 4.87 14.80
CA ALA A 120 10.80 5.51 14.56
C ALA A 120 9.76 5.12 15.63
N ILE A 121 9.68 3.85 16.02
CA ILE A 121 8.78 3.37 17.09
C ILE A 121 9.15 4.01 18.43
N ARG A 122 10.45 4.13 18.75
CA ARG A 122 10.92 4.81 19.97
C ARG A 122 10.46 6.27 20.01
N ARG A 123 10.67 7.02 18.92
CA ARG A 123 10.24 8.43 18.81
C ARG A 123 8.73 8.59 18.94
N LEU A 124 7.96 7.70 18.32
CA LEU A 124 6.50 7.67 18.47
C LEU A 124 6.07 7.45 19.93
N GLY A 125 6.78 6.59 20.66
CA GLY A 125 6.56 6.39 22.08
C GLY A 125 6.87 7.64 22.91
N GLU A 126 8.00 8.29 22.66
CA GLU A 126 8.42 9.52 23.36
C GLU A 126 7.50 10.70 23.08
N ALA A 127 6.93 10.77 21.89
CA ALA A 127 5.93 11.77 21.52
C ALA A 127 4.53 11.45 22.07
N GLY A 128 4.33 10.28 22.70
CA GLY A 128 3.01 9.83 23.18
C GLY A 128 2.02 9.46 22.07
N LEU A 129 2.48 9.29 20.84
CA LEU A 129 1.66 9.02 19.66
C LEU A 129 1.46 7.53 19.36
N LEU A 130 2.33 6.66 19.92
CA LEU A 130 2.39 5.25 19.52
C LEU A 130 1.08 4.48 19.73
N GLU A 131 0.39 4.66 20.86
CA GLU A 131 -0.84 3.91 21.14
C GLU A 131 -2.00 4.35 20.24
N ALA A 132 -2.13 5.65 19.97
CA ALA A 132 -3.11 6.17 19.03
C ALA A 132 -2.85 5.66 17.60
N MET A 133 -1.59 5.41 17.22
CA MET A 133 -1.26 4.84 15.89
C MET A 133 -1.56 3.35 15.77
N ARG A 134 -1.65 2.61 16.89
CA ARG A 134 -2.01 1.19 16.88
C ARG A 134 -3.50 0.96 16.67
N ASP A 135 -4.33 1.93 17.04
CA ASP A 135 -5.76 1.94 16.77
C ASP A 135 -6.17 3.22 16.05
N PRO A 136 -5.87 3.34 14.73
CA PRO A 136 -6.24 4.52 13.96
C PRO A 136 -7.77 4.76 13.92
N GLY A 137 -8.57 3.71 14.12
CA GLY A 137 -10.03 3.79 14.18
C GLY A 137 -10.55 4.52 15.42
N ALA A 138 -9.74 4.62 16.47
CA ALA A 138 -10.04 5.40 17.66
C ALA A 138 -9.83 6.91 17.46
N VAL A 139 -9.12 7.33 16.42
CA VAL A 139 -8.93 8.76 16.08
C VAL A 139 -10.16 9.26 15.31
N PRO A 140 -10.88 10.28 15.82
CA PRO A 140 -12.00 10.85 15.08
C PRO A 140 -11.55 11.35 13.71
N VAL A 141 -12.37 11.14 12.67
CA VAL A 141 -12.04 11.54 11.28
C VAL A 141 -11.64 13.01 11.17
N ALA A 142 -12.27 13.89 11.96
CA ALA A 142 -11.96 15.31 12.00
C ALA A 142 -10.51 15.61 12.46
N ASP A 143 -9.93 14.72 13.26
CA ASP A 143 -8.62 14.88 13.89
C ASP A 143 -7.51 14.11 13.15
N CYS A 144 -7.84 13.18 12.26
CA CYS A 144 -6.86 12.34 11.54
C CYS A 144 -5.76 13.15 10.83
N LYS A 145 -6.09 14.30 10.23
CA LYS A 145 -5.10 15.16 9.56
C LYS A 145 -4.09 15.77 10.54
N ARG A 146 -4.56 16.25 11.69
CA ARG A 146 -3.68 16.82 12.72
C ARG A 146 -2.80 15.72 13.31
N PHE A 147 -3.42 14.61 13.68
CA PHE A 147 -2.73 13.42 14.18
C PHE A 147 -1.60 12.95 13.24
N ALA A 148 -1.83 12.98 11.92
CA ALA A 148 -0.83 12.60 10.94
C ALA A 148 0.37 13.57 10.82
N LEU A 149 0.20 14.83 11.24
CA LEU A 149 1.25 15.84 11.21
C LEU A 149 2.06 15.89 12.51
N ASP A 150 1.44 15.56 13.65
CA ASP A 150 2.06 15.58 14.98
C ASP A 150 3.35 14.72 15.06
N TYR A 151 3.50 13.71 14.19
CA TYR A 151 4.74 12.92 14.08
C TYR A 151 5.95 13.73 13.60
N PHE A 152 5.72 14.79 12.82
CA PHE A 152 6.78 15.52 12.13
C PHE A 152 7.14 16.85 12.82
N ASP A 153 6.40 17.26 13.84
CA ASP A 153 6.66 18.46 14.65
C ASP A 153 7.74 18.20 15.71
#